data_AF-A0A4Y4DYW9-F1
#
_entry.id   AF-A0A4Y4DYW9-F1
#
_cell.length_a   1.000
_cell.length_b   1.000
_cell.length_c   1.000
_cell.angle_alpha   90.00
_cell.angle_beta   90.00
_cell.angle_gamma   90.00
#
_symmetry.space_group_name_H-M   'P 1'
#
loop_
_entity.id
_entity.type
_entity.pdbx_description
1 polymer ?
#
loop_
_entity_poly.entity_id
_entity_poly.type
_entity_poly.pdbx_seq_one_letter_code
_entity_poly.pdbx_strand_id
1 'polypeptide(L)'
;MRDVGSECTAFVSVLGSVRDGRGDLGAGMLGANNVTLLDGGVRVYPVDYLVDPDVYTDQQRSTLADLQVGSLESGTTARVTVVWPDVGADTVVVDVPDGSTEVTDGSTPVRFVDVPVTG
;
A
#
# COMPACT_ATOMS: atom_id res chain seq x y z
N MET A 1 -28.26 -23.33 -22.05
CA MET A 1 -28.15 -22.03 -21.39
C MET A 1 -27.00 -22.18 -20.39
N ARG A 2 -25.80 -21.72 -20.73
CA ARG A 2 -24.65 -21.80 -19.82
C ARG A 2 -24.77 -20.66 -18.83
N ASP A 3 -24.73 -21.02 -17.56
CA ASP A 3 -24.60 -20.11 -16.44
C ASP A 3 -23.25 -19.39 -16.59
N VAL A 4 -23.27 -18.20 -17.19
CA VAL A 4 -22.16 -17.24 -17.09
C VAL A 4 -22.30 -16.61 -15.72
N GLY A 5 -21.92 -17.39 -14.71
CA GLY A 5 -21.66 -16.88 -13.38
C GLY A 5 -20.71 -15.71 -13.57
N SER A 6 -21.21 -14.51 -13.28
CA SER A 6 -20.36 -13.34 -13.14
C SER A 6 -19.44 -13.69 -11.99
N GLU A 7 -18.24 -14.17 -12.34
CA GLU A 7 -17.14 -14.26 -11.40
C GLU A 7 -17.03 -12.85 -10.83
N CYS A 8 -17.44 -12.68 -9.57
CA CYS A 8 -17.07 -11.51 -8.81
C CYS A 8 -15.55 -11.49 -8.85
N THR A 9 -14.98 -10.74 -9.80
CA THR A 9 -13.57 -10.42 -9.86
C THR A 9 -13.23 -9.84 -8.51
N ALA A 10 -12.70 -10.67 -7.62
CA ALA A 10 -12.33 -10.26 -6.29
C ALA A 10 -11.32 -9.13 -6.47
N PHE A 11 -11.66 -7.99 -5.88
CA PHE A 11 -10.83 -6.80 -5.86
C PHE A 11 -9.57 -7.15 -5.05
N VAL A 12 -8.51 -7.53 -5.76
CA VAL A 12 -7.20 -7.68 -5.14
C VAL A 12 -6.35 -6.53 -5.66
N SER A 13 -6.37 -5.43 -4.92
CA SER A 13 -5.29 -4.46 -5.07
C SER A 13 -4.03 -5.13 -4.54
N VAL A 14 -3.00 -5.23 -5.37
CA VAL A 14 -1.69 -5.73 -4.94
C VAL A 14 -1.10 -4.84 -3.83
N LEU A 15 -1.57 -3.58 -3.74
CA LEU A 15 -1.00 -2.53 -2.89
C LEU A 15 -2.07 -1.83 -2.01
N GLY A 16 -3.17 -2.49 -1.63
CA GLY A 16 -4.29 -1.83 -0.94
C GLY A 16 -4.51 -2.35 0.48
N SER A 17 -4.58 -1.46 1.48
CA SER A 17 -5.06 -1.77 2.83
C SER A 17 -5.66 -0.52 3.48
N VAL A 18 -6.63 -0.72 4.40
CA VAL A 18 -7.12 0.37 5.27
C VAL A 18 -6.12 0.69 6.38
N ARG A 19 -5.13 -0.19 6.60
CA ARG A 19 -4.10 -0.06 7.62
C ARG A 19 -2.78 0.38 7.00
N ASP A 20 -2.04 1.23 7.71
CA ASP A 20 -0.68 1.57 7.33
C ASP A 20 0.30 0.42 7.65
N GLY A 21 1.57 0.58 7.26
CA GLY A 21 2.60 -0.43 7.55
C GLY A 21 2.82 -0.70 9.06
N ARG A 22 2.35 0.18 9.95
CA ARG A 22 2.43 0.01 11.41
C ARG A 22 1.20 -0.74 11.96
N GLY A 23 0.17 -0.92 11.15
CA GLY A 23 -1.09 -1.59 11.51
C GLY A 23 -2.17 -0.64 12.01
N ASP A 24 -1.92 0.68 11.99
CA ASP A 24 -2.87 1.71 12.39
C ASP A 24 -3.86 1.98 11.25
N LEU A 25 -5.09 2.35 11.59
CA LEU A 25 -6.06 2.80 10.59
C LEU A 25 -5.55 4.09 9.95
N GLY A 26 -5.32 4.04 8.64
CA GLY A 26 -4.89 5.21 7.88
C GLY A 26 -6.02 6.20 7.65
N ALA A 27 -5.68 7.40 7.19
CA ALA A 27 -6.65 8.39 6.72
C ALA A 27 -7.28 8.04 5.35
N GLY A 28 -6.86 6.92 4.74
CA GLY A 28 -7.31 6.41 3.44
C GLY A 28 -8.22 5.19 3.53
N MET A 29 -8.77 4.77 2.38
CA MET A 29 -9.61 3.57 2.28
C MET A 29 -8.77 2.34 1.90
N LEU A 30 -8.38 2.20 0.64
CA LEU A 30 -7.57 1.10 0.15
C LEU A 30 -6.40 1.72 -0.61
N GLY A 31 -5.45 2.27 0.15
CA GLY A 31 -4.31 3.01 -0.38
C GLY A 31 -3.00 2.24 -0.26
N ALA A 32 -1.93 2.85 -0.78
CA ALA A 32 -0.57 2.33 -0.76
C ALA A 32 0.18 2.63 0.56
N ASN A 33 -0.56 2.94 1.63
CA ASN A 33 -0.05 3.23 2.96
C ASN A 33 0.60 2.03 3.67
N ASN A 34 0.38 0.81 3.20
CA ASN A 34 1.00 -0.41 3.71
C ASN A 34 2.30 -0.80 2.98
N VAL A 35 2.70 -0.08 1.93
CA VAL A 35 3.90 -0.39 1.15
C VAL A 35 5.14 0.12 1.89
N THR A 36 6.07 -0.78 2.21
CA THR A 36 7.30 -0.48 2.96
C THR A 36 8.54 -0.83 2.15
N LEU A 37 9.69 -0.27 2.51
CA LEU A 37 10.98 -0.79 2.05
C LEU A 37 11.56 -1.75 3.09
N LEU A 38 12.33 -2.74 2.63
CA LEU A 38 13.19 -3.54 3.48
C LEU A 38 14.65 -3.16 3.22
N ASP A 39 15.29 -2.63 4.24
CA ASP A 39 16.72 -2.31 4.23
C ASP A 39 17.41 -3.04 5.40
N GLY A 40 18.40 -3.89 5.09
CA GLY A 40 19.11 -4.68 6.09
C GLY A 40 18.22 -5.57 6.98
N GLY A 41 17.02 -5.93 6.53
CA GLY A 41 16.03 -6.68 7.32
C GLY A 41 15.14 -5.82 8.24
N VAL A 42 15.30 -4.50 8.20
CA VAL A 42 14.47 -3.52 8.91
C VAL A 42 13.42 -2.95 7.96
N ARG A 43 12.22 -2.69 8.48
CA ARG A 43 11.16 -1.99 7.73
C ARG A 43 11.37 -0.49 7.78
N VAL A 44 11.44 0.12 6.60
CA VAL A 44 11.38 1.56 6.43
C VAL A 44 9.95 1.92 5.99
N TYR A 45 9.26 2.63 6.86
CA TYR A 45 7.88 3.06 6.64
C TYR A 45 7.82 4.32 5.76
N PRO A 46 6.71 4.54 5.04
CA PRO A 46 6.47 5.81 4.36
C PRO A 46 6.62 7.00 5.32
N VAL A 47 7.07 8.13 4.78
CA VAL A 47 7.07 9.41 5.50
C VAL A 47 5.64 9.79 5.85
N ASP A 48 5.42 10.36 7.03
CA ASP A 48 4.11 10.81 7.47
C ASP A 48 4.09 12.31 7.82
N TYR A 49 2.88 12.89 7.86
CA TYR A 49 2.64 14.27 8.24
C TYR A 49 1.51 14.36 9.27
N LEU A 50 1.53 15.41 10.10
CA LEU A 50 0.43 15.68 11.04
C LEU A 50 -0.78 16.18 10.26
N VAL A 51 -1.92 15.57 10.50
CA VAL A 51 -3.20 16.03 9.97
C VAL A 51 -3.87 16.94 11.00
N ASP A 52 -4.61 17.94 10.51
CA ASP A 52 -5.36 18.88 11.34
C ASP A 52 -6.44 18.13 12.15
N PRO A 53 -6.46 18.24 13.49
CA PRO A 53 -7.45 17.58 14.35
C PRO A 53 -8.88 18.06 14.11
N ASP A 54 -9.09 19.21 13.47
CA ASP A 54 -10.43 19.69 13.10
C ASP A 54 -10.98 18.98 11.85
N VAL A 55 -10.12 18.26 11.10
CA VAL A 55 -10.48 17.51 9.89
C VAL A 55 -10.62 16.01 10.17
N TYR A 56 -9.81 15.46 11.08
CA TYR A 56 -9.84 14.04 11.47
C TYR A 56 -9.89 13.92 13.00
N THR A 57 -10.80 13.07 13.50
CA THR A 57 -11.17 12.97 14.93
C THR A 57 -10.08 12.44 15.85
N ASP A 58 -9.07 11.78 15.30
CA ASP A 58 -7.93 11.27 16.04
C ASP A 58 -6.66 11.97 15.51
N GLN A 59 -5.64 12.13 16.36
CA GLN A 59 -4.33 12.68 15.98
C GLN A 59 -3.62 11.78 14.95
N GLN A 60 -4.18 11.66 13.75
CA GLN A 60 -3.70 10.78 12.71
C GLN A 60 -2.50 11.45 12.04
N ARG A 61 -1.35 10.80 12.16
CA ARG A 61 -0.29 10.95 11.18
C ARG A 61 -0.80 10.28 9.91
N SER A 62 -0.80 10.99 8.78
CA SER A 62 -1.13 10.39 7.49
C SER A 62 0.15 10.15 6.71
N THR A 63 0.25 9.02 6.01
CA THR A 63 1.40 8.71 5.17
C THR A 63 1.36 9.53 3.88
N LEU A 64 2.54 9.86 3.36
CA LEU A 64 2.72 10.45 2.04
C LEU A 64 2.69 9.32 0.99
N ALA A 65 1.49 8.83 0.73
CA ALA A 65 1.19 7.80 -0.25
C ALA A 65 -0.16 8.08 -0.91
N ASP A 66 -0.42 7.47 -2.07
CA ASP A 66 -1.77 7.47 -2.64
C ASP A 66 -2.72 6.73 -1.68
N LEU A 67 -3.67 7.47 -1.10
CA LEU A 67 -4.60 6.97 -0.07
C LEU A 67 -5.78 6.17 -0.65
N GLN A 68 -5.85 6.06 -1.98
CA GLN A 68 -6.84 5.26 -2.69
C GLN A 68 -6.24 4.74 -4.00
N VAL A 69 -6.11 3.43 -4.12
CA VAL A 69 -5.72 2.72 -5.33
C VAL A 69 -6.96 2.02 -5.88
N GLY A 70 -7.42 2.47 -7.05
CA GLY A 70 -8.59 1.91 -7.71
C GLY A 70 -8.37 0.50 -8.29
N SER A 71 -9.45 -0.16 -8.68
CA SER A 71 -9.38 -1.42 -9.43
C SER A 71 -8.63 -1.22 -10.75
N LEU A 72 -7.81 -2.19 -11.12
CA LEU A 72 -7.18 -2.24 -12.43
C LEU A 72 -7.85 -3.31 -13.29
N GLU A 73 -8.28 -2.91 -14.48
CA GLU A 73 -8.71 -3.86 -15.49
C GLU A 73 -7.49 -4.62 -16.05
N SER A 74 -7.70 -5.86 -16.49
CA SER A 74 -6.65 -6.67 -17.09
C SER A 74 -6.00 -5.94 -18.27
N GLY A 75 -4.66 -5.91 -18.31
CA GLY A 75 -3.89 -5.19 -19.34
C GLY A 75 -3.75 -3.69 -19.10
N THR A 76 -4.35 -3.14 -18.03
CA THR A 76 -4.17 -1.73 -17.66
C THR A 76 -2.96 -1.55 -16.77
N THR A 77 -2.27 -0.43 -16.95
CA THR A 77 -1.19 0.02 -16.06
C THR A 77 -1.66 1.22 -15.26
N ALA A 78 -1.39 1.22 -13.95
CA ALA A 78 -1.52 2.41 -13.12
C ALA A 78 -0.18 2.79 -12.49
N ARG A 79 -0.09 4.06 -12.12
CA ARG A 79 1.01 4.62 -11.35
C ARG A 79 0.53 4.87 -9.93
N VAL A 80 1.30 4.39 -8.97
CA VAL A 80 1.08 4.60 -7.54
C VAL A 80 2.29 5.33 -6.98
N THR A 81 2.07 6.29 -6.09
CA THR A 81 3.11 7.10 -5.46
C THR A 81 3.17 6.81 -3.96
N VAL A 82 4.38 6.57 -3.47
CA VAL A 82 4.70 6.43 -2.04
C VAL A 82 6.04 7.11 -1.79
N VAL A 83 6.16 7.82 -0.68
CA VAL A 83 7.38 8.53 -0.30
C VAL A 83 8.02 7.85 0.91
N TRP A 84 9.26 7.42 0.76
CA TRP A 84 10.10 6.89 1.84
C TRP A 84 11.29 7.82 2.11
N PRO A 85 11.89 7.75 3.31
CA PRO A 85 13.25 8.24 3.50
C PRO A 85 14.20 7.61 2.49
N ASP A 86 15.20 8.38 2.05
CA ASP A 86 16.29 7.85 1.23
C ASP A 86 17.13 6.88 2.06
N VAL A 87 17.25 5.64 1.58
CA VAL A 87 18.04 4.56 2.20
C VAL A 87 19.47 4.51 1.66
N GLY A 88 19.80 5.30 0.64
CA GLY A 88 21.15 5.39 0.06
C GLY A 88 21.60 4.16 -0.74
N ALA A 89 20.65 3.32 -1.17
CA ALA A 89 20.91 2.10 -1.94
C ALA A 89 20.51 2.26 -3.42
N ASP A 90 21.29 1.67 -4.32
CA ASP A 90 21.01 1.67 -5.77
C ASP A 90 19.81 0.79 -6.15
N THR A 91 19.51 -0.20 -5.30
CA THR A 91 18.33 -1.05 -5.41
C THR A 91 17.66 -1.19 -4.05
N VAL A 92 16.34 -1.39 -4.07
CA VAL A 92 15.52 -1.57 -2.86
C VAL A 92 14.65 -2.81 -2.98
N VAL A 93 14.24 -3.32 -1.81
CA VAL A 93 13.18 -4.32 -1.70
C VAL A 93 11.90 -3.61 -1.28
N VAL A 94 10.87 -3.69 -2.13
CA VAL A 94 9.53 -3.16 -1.83
C VAL A 94 8.68 -4.30 -1.28
N ASP A 95 8.16 -4.12 -0.07
CA ASP A 95 7.42 -5.14 0.69
C ASP A 95 6.02 -4.62 1.03
N VAL A 96 5.02 -5.38 0.60
CA VAL A 96 3.67 -5.32 1.14
C VAL A 96 3.55 -6.48 2.11
N PRO A 97 3.61 -6.22 3.43
CA PRO A 97 3.51 -7.28 4.41
C PRO A 97 2.11 -7.92 4.35
N ASP A 98 2.02 -9.14 4.87
CA ASP A 98 0.73 -9.78 5.06
C ASP A 98 -0.16 -8.85 5.90
N GLY A 99 -1.33 -8.52 5.34
CA GLY A 99 -2.37 -7.82 6.08
C GLY A 99 -2.83 -8.70 7.23
N SER A 100 -3.49 -8.14 8.24
CA SER A 100 -3.92 -8.90 9.41
C SER A 100 -4.87 -10.05 9.03
N THR A 101 -4.34 -11.28 8.87
CA THR A 101 -4.95 -12.63 8.84
C THR A 101 -6.26 -12.89 8.07
N GLU A 102 -6.95 -11.88 7.56
CA GLU A 102 -8.22 -11.99 6.86
C GLU A 102 -8.09 -11.31 5.49
N VAL A 103 -8.41 -12.07 4.44
CA VAL A 103 -8.41 -11.65 3.02
C VAL A 103 -9.28 -10.38 2.79
N THR A 104 -10.12 -10.01 3.75
CA THR A 104 -11.01 -8.85 3.75
C THR A 104 -10.33 -7.49 3.86
N ASP A 105 -9.06 -7.40 4.23
CA ASP A 105 -8.31 -6.12 4.28
C ASP A 105 -7.78 -5.67 2.90
N GLY A 106 -8.03 -6.45 1.85
CA GLY A 106 -7.72 -6.05 0.47
C GLY A 106 -6.22 -6.08 0.10
N SER A 107 -5.35 -6.47 1.03
CA SER A 107 -3.91 -6.61 0.82
C SER A 107 -3.55 -8.01 0.34
N THR A 108 -2.75 -8.11 -0.72
CA THR A 108 -2.05 -9.35 -1.06
C THR A 108 -0.58 -9.21 -0.73
N PRO A 109 -0.01 -10.07 0.13
CA PRO A 109 1.41 -10.00 0.44
C PRO A 109 2.22 -10.19 -0.83
N VAL A 110 3.02 -9.18 -1.17
CA VAL A 110 3.90 -9.19 -2.33
C VAL A 110 5.23 -8.59 -1.95
N ARG A 111 6.28 -9.10 -2.58
CA ARG A 111 7.62 -8.54 -2.46
C ARG A 111 8.24 -8.39 -3.83
N PHE A 112 8.67 -7.17 -4.14
CA PHE A 112 9.50 -6.87 -5.29
C PHE A 112 10.94 -6.72 -4.81
N VAL A 113 11.84 -7.48 -5.42
CA VAL A 113 13.28 -7.47 -5.11
C VAL A 113 14.04 -6.81 -6.24
N ASP A 114 15.23 -6.28 -5.93
CA ASP A 114 16.12 -5.64 -6.89
C ASP A 114 15.45 -4.51 -7.70
N VAL A 115 14.54 -3.77 -7.06
CA VAL A 115 13.87 -2.62 -7.68
C VAL A 115 14.89 -1.49 -7.82
N PRO A 116 15.19 -1.00 -9.04
CA PRO A 116 16.19 0.05 -9.22
C PRO A 116 15.69 1.40 -8.69
N VAL A 117 16.57 2.12 -8.01
CA VAL A 117 16.38 3.53 -7.66
C VAL A 117 16.94 4.38 -8.80
N THR A 118 16.14 5.32 -9.30
CA THR A 118 16.53 6.26 -10.36
C THR A 118 16.38 7.69 -9.86
N GLY A 119 17.41 8.53 -10.07
CA GLY A 119 17.38 9.97 -9.81
C GLY A 119 17.10 10.81 -11.05
#